data_AF-A0A2W1A3F8-F1
#
_entry.id   AF-A0A2W1A3F8-F1
#
_cell.length_a   1.000
_cell.length_b   1.000
_cell.length_c   1.000
_cell.angle_alpha   90.00
_cell.angle_beta   90.00
_cell.angle_gamma   90.00
#
_symmetry.space_group_name_H-M   'P 1'
#
loop_
_entity.id
_entity.type
_entity.pdbx_description
1 polymer ?
#
loop_
_entity_poly.entity_id
_entity_poly.type
_entity_poly.pdbx_seq_one_letter_code
_entity_poly.pdbx_strand_id
1 'polypeptide(L)' 'MKKCVELYTELDYPYMLMPDHVPNMSGENSKMVGFAYTYGYIKGLIESNRFGT' A
#
# COMPACT_ATOMS: atom_id res chain seq x y z
N MET A 1 -3.14 1.35 -8.31
CA MET A 1 -2.18 0.72 -7.39
C MET A 1 -1.71 -0.66 -7.87
N LYS A 2 -2.58 -1.66 -8.11
CA LYS A 2 -2.18 -3.02 -8.56
C LYS A 2 -1.15 -3.04 -9.70
N LYS A 3 -1.45 -2.37 -10.83
CA LYS A 3 -0.52 -2.27 -11.97
C LYS A 3 0.85 -1.68 -11.62
N CYS A 4 0.88 -0.75 -10.67
CA CYS A 4 2.14 -0.16 -10.20
C CYS A 4 2.94 -1.18 -9.38
N VAL A 5 2.26 -1.95 -8.51
CA VAL A 5 2.90 -3.01 -7.71
C VAL A 5 3.47 -4.12 -8.61
N GLU A 6 2.75 -4.51 -9.67
CA GLU A 6 3.24 -5.43 -10.70
C GLU A 6 4.54 -4.90 -11.32
N LEU A 7 4.51 -3.67 -11.86
CA LEU A 7 5.69 -3.04 -12.47
C LEU A 7 6.87 -2.88 -11.49
N TYR A 8 6.63 -2.47 -10.24
CA TYR A 8 7.70 -2.34 -9.24
C TYR A 8 8.30 -3.69 -8.84
N THR A 9 7.51 -4.76 -8.89
CA THR A 9 8.00 -6.12 -8.68
C THR A 9 8.86 -6.57 -9.86
N GLU A 10 8.43 -6.30 -11.10
CA GLU A 10 9.19 -6.61 -12.32
C GLU A 10 10.55 -5.88 -12.38
N LEU A 11 10.59 -4.64 -11.88
CA LEU A 11 11.81 -3.82 -11.84
C LEU A 11 12.72 -4.10 -10.64
N ASP A 12 12.37 -5.06 -9.77
CA ASP A 12 13.07 -5.35 -8.51
C ASP A 12 13.32 -4.08 -7.67
N TYR A 13 12.29 -3.23 -7.56
CA TYR A 13 12.41 -1.96 -6.85
C TYR A 13 12.65 -2.19 -5.35
N PRO A 14 13.83 -1.82 -4.79
CA PRO A 14 14.26 -2.29 -3.47
C PRO A 14 13.76 -1.41 -2.32
N TYR A 15 13.02 -0.35 -2.62
CA TYR A 15 12.61 0.65 -1.62
C TYR A 15 11.15 0.48 -1.18
N MET A 16 10.82 1.11 -0.06
CA MET A 16 9.49 1.05 0.52
C MET A 16 8.48 1.86 -0.31
N LEU A 17 7.30 1.27 -0.55
CA LEU A 17 6.15 1.99 -1.06
C LEU A 17 5.34 2.58 0.10
N MET A 18 5.10 3.88 0.06
CA MET A 18 4.42 4.63 1.12
C MET A 18 3.14 5.28 0.60
N PRO A 19 2.10 5.41 1.45
CA PRO A 19 0.94 6.24 1.13
C PRO A 19 1.33 7.72 1.19
N ASP A 20 1.06 8.46 0.12
CA ASP A 20 1.29 9.90 0.04
C ASP A 20 0.12 10.69 0.66
N HIS A 21 -1.09 10.36 0.24
CA HIS A 21 -2.32 10.93 0.77
C HIS A 21 -3.20 9.84 1.35
N VAL A 22 -3.73 10.12 2.54
CA VAL A 22 -4.61 9.20 3.27
C VAL A 22 -6.03 9.76 3.26
N PRO A 23 -7.07 8.90 3.14
CA PRO A 23 -8.44 9.36 3.20
C PRO A 23 -8.72 9.95 4.58
N ASN A 24 -9.56 10.99 4.62
CA ASN A 24 -10.09 11.47 5.88
C ASN A 24 -11.08 10.44 6.44
N MET A 25 -10.79 9.93 7.64
CA MET A 25 -11.64 8.94 8.32
C MET A 25 -12.51 9.64 9.37
N SER A 26 -13.72 9.15 9.60
CA SER A 26 -14.52 9.57 10.75
C SER A 26 -13.99 8.91 12.03
N GLY A 27 -14.16 9.59 13.17
CA GLY A 27 -13.80 9.08 14.50
C GLY A 27 -12.45 9.54 15.03
N GLU A 28 -12.06 8.98 16.17
CA GLU A 28 -10.80 9.33 16.84
C GLU A 28 -9.58 8.89 16.04
N ASN A 29 -8.49 9.66 16.13
CA ASN A 29 -7.21 9.36 15.47
C ASN A 29 -7.32 9.13 13.94
N SER A 30 -8.25 9.83 13.28
CA SER A 30 -8.58 9.67 11.86
C SER A 30 -7.37 9.60 10.93
N LYS A 31 -6.34 10.44 11.16
CA LYS A 31 -5.10 10.45 10.39
C LYS A 31 -4.31 9.14 10.52
N MET A 32 -4.11 8.66 11.74
CA MET A 32 -3.33 7.44 12.01
C MET A 32 -4.08 6.19 11.52
N VAL A 33 -5.41 6.16 11.67
CA VAL A 33 -6.24 5.08 11.15
C VAL A 33 -6.22 5.05 9.62
N GLY A 34 -6.37 6.21 8.96
CA GLY A 34 -6.28 6.33 7.50
C GLY A 34 -4.90 5.91 6.97
N PHE A 35 -3.83 6.27 7.69
CA PHE A 35 -2.47 5.82 7.38
C PHE A 35 -2.31 4.31 7.53
N ALA A 36 -2.73 3.73 8.65
CA ALA A 36 -2.63 2.29 8.89
C ALA A 36 -3.41 1.48 7.84
N TYR A 37 -4.61 1.95 7.47
CA TYR A 37 -5.43 1.33 6.44
C TYR A 37 -4.75 1.35 5.07
N THR A 38 -4.28 2.52 4.61
CA THR A 38 -3.65 2.66 3.29
C THR A 38 -2.32 1.92 3.20
N TYR A 39 -1.51 1.97 4.25
CA TYR A 39 -0.28 1.19 4.33
C TYR A 39 -0.54 -0.32 4.28
N GLY A 40 -1.52 -0.81 5.05
CA GLY A 40 -1.95 -2.21 5.02
C GLY A 40 -2.46 -2.66 3.65
N TYR A 41 -3.22 -1.81 2.95
CA TYR A 41 -3.67 -2.07 1.59
C TYR A 41 -2.50 -2.25 0.61
N ILE A 42 -1.50 -1.37 0.66
CA ILE A 42 -0.30 -1.46 -0.19
C ILE A 42 0.47 -2.75 0.12
N LYS A 43 0.70 -3.07 1.41
CA LYS A 43 1.36 -4.30 1.85
C LYS A 43 0.63 -5.55 1.31
N GLY A 44 -0.68 -5.61 1.49
CA GLY A 44 -1.49 -6.74 1.04
C GLY A 44 -1.46 -6.92 -0.49
N LEU A 45 -1.41 -5.83 -1.26
CA LEU A 45 -1.24 -5.92 -2.71
C LEU A 45 0.14 -6.47 -3.09
N ILE A 46 1.21 -6.03 -2.44
CA ILE A 46 2.57 -6.55 -2.69
C ILE A 46 2.63 -8.04 -2.35
N GLU A 47 2.10 -8.44 -1.19
CA GLU A 47 2.07 -9.85 -0.78
C GLU A 47 1.25 -10.69 -1.76
N SER A 48 0.04 -10.24 -2.13
CA SER A 48 -0.80 -10.93 -3.12
C SER A 48 -0.12 -11.05 -4.49
N ASN A 49 0.67 -10.06 -4.92
CA ASN A 49 1.39 -10.12 -6.18
C ASN A 49 2.52 -11.17 -6.15
N ARG A 50 3.15 -11.37 -4.99
CA ARG A 50 4.25 -12.34 -4.80
C ARG A 50 3.77 -13.79 -4.69
N PHE A 51 2.53 -14.02 -4.26
CA PHE A 51 1.94 -15.37 -4.18
C PHE A 51 1.08 -15.75 -5.40
N GLY A 52 0.87 -14.81 -6.34
CA GLY A 52 0.03 -14.97 -7.53
C GLY A 52 0.75 -15.46 -8.79
N THR A 53 2.01 -15.88 -8.69
CA THR A 53 2.84 -16.44 -9.77
C THR A 53 3.16 -17.90 -9.51
#